data_AF-B7SBH2-F1
#
_entry.id   AF-B7SBH2-F1
#
_cell.length_a   1.000
_cell.length_b   1.000
_cell.length_c   1.000
_cell.angle_alpha   90.00
_cell.angle_beta   90.00
_cell.angle_gamma   90.00
#
_symmetry.space_group_name_H-M   'P 1'
#
loop_
_entity.id
_entity.type
_entity.pdbx_description
1 polymer ?
#
loop_
_entity_poly.entity_id
_entity_poly.type
_entity_poly.pdbx_seq_one_letter_code
_entity_poly.pdbx_strand_id
1 'polypeptide(L)'
;TAHPARQMEDLLLLDQMSKGRFNFGVVRGLYHKDFRVFGVTMEDSRSITEDFHKMIMDGSKSGVLHTDGKNIEFPDVNVYPEAYLDKIPTCMTAESAATTTWLAERGLPMVLSWIITTSEKKAQMELYNEIAAEHGHDIHNIDHSMTFICSINEDPEKAESVCRDFLSNWYESYTNATNIFKDSNQTRGYDYHKGQWRDFVLQGHTDTRRRLDYSNNLNPVGTPEK
;
A
#
# COMPACT_ATOMS: atom_id res chain seq x y z
N THR A 1 -2.93 12.45 1.59
CA THR A 1 -2.45 13.81 1.22
C THR A 1 -3.48 14.61 0.45
N ALA A 2 -4.42 14.00 -0.28
CA ALA A 2 -5.50 14.71 -0.94
C ALA A 2 -6.76 14.84 -0.05
N HIS A 3 -7.63 15.80 -0.38
CA HIS A 3 -8.89 16.03 0.33
C HIS A 3 -9.87 14.85 0.11
N PRO A 4 -10.56 14.35 1.15
CA PRO A 4 -11.39 13.14 1.03
C PRO A 4 -12.62 13.37 0.13
N ALA A 5 -13.24 14.55 0.15
CA ALA A 5 -14.35 14.87 -0.77
C ALA A 5 -13.97 14.71 -2.25
N ARG A 6 -12.82 15.24 -2.67
CA ARG A 6 -12.34 15.10 -4.06
C ARG A 6 -12.07 13.64 -4.40
N GLN A 7 -11.45 12.89 -3.49
CA GLN A 7 -11.18 11.48 -3.70
C GLN A 7 -12.47 10.65 -3.80
N MET A 8 -13.50 10.98 -3.03
CA MET A 8 -14.81 10.35 -3.13
C MET A 8 -15.51 10.70 -4.46
N GLU A 9 -15.46 11.95 -4.91
CA GLU A 9 -15.96 12.36 -6.24
C GLU A 9 -15.26 11.55 -7.34
N ASP A 10 -13.93 11.49 -7.33
CA ASP A 10 -13.14 10.73 -8.30
C ASP A 10 -13.46 9.23 -8.26
N LEU A 11 -13.60 8.67 -7.06
CA LEU A 11 -14.00 7.27 -6.86
C LEU A 11 -15.34 6.97 -7.54
N LEU A 12 -16.35 7.80 -7.27
CA LEU A 12 -17.72 7.60 -7.77
C LEU A 12 -17.81 7.86 -9.27
N LEU A 13 -17.07 8.84 -9.78
CA LEU A 13 -16.92 9.07 -11.22
C LEU A 13 -16.30 7.86 -11.92
N LEU A 14 -15.22 7.29 -11.37
CA LEU A 14 -14.56 6.11 -11.94
C LEU A 14 -15.47 4.87 -11.86
N ASP A 15 -16.18 4.68 -10.75
CA ASP A 15 -17.14 3.61 -10.58
C ASP A 15 -18.25 3.68 -11.66
N GLN A 16 -18.87 4.86 -11.82
CA GLN A 16 -19.91 5.11 -12.83
C GLN A 16 -19.41 4.96 -14.27
N MET A 17 -18.32 5.64 -14.64
CA MET A 17 -17.80 5.61 -16.01
C MET A 17 -17.31 4.21 -16.40
N SER A 18 -16.74 3.48 -15.44
CA SER A 18 -16.22 2.14 -15.68
C SER A 18 -17.30 1.06 -15.61
N LYS A 19 -18.48 1.36 -15.06
CA LYS A 19 -19.55 0.42 -14.71
C LYS A 19 -19.05 -0.65 -13.73
N GLY A 20 -18.44 -0.20 -12.63
CA GLY A 20 -17.99 -1.08 -11.55
C GLY A 20 -16.71 -1.87 -11.84
N ARG A 21 -15.84 -1.38 -12.74
CA ARG A 21 -14.55 -2.04 -13.04
C ARG A 21 -13.37 -1.43 -12.29
N PHE A 22 -13.60 -0.37 -11.51
CA PHE A 22 -12.55 0.29 -10.74
C PHE A 22 -12.39 -0.34 -9.35
N ASN A 23 -11.15 -0.60 -8.95
CA ASN A 23 -10.78 -1.08 -7.62
C ASN A 23 -10.04 0.03 -6.85
N PHE A 24 -10.54 0.39 -5.67
CA PHE A 24 -9.99 1.49 -4.86
C PHE A 24 -8.83 1.02 -3.98
N GLY A 25 -7.62 1.01 -4.56
CA GLY A 25 -6.39 0.73 -3.82
C GLY A 25 -5.88 1.95 -3.04
N VAL A 26 -5.60 1.78 -1.75
CA VAL A 26 -5.12 2.85 -0.87
C VAL A 26 -3.77 2.48 -0.25
N VAL A 27 -2.91 3.47 -0.05
CA VAL A 27 -1.69 3.33 0.72
C VAL A 27 -1.49 4.56 1.58
N ARG A 28 -0.79 4.38 2.69
CA ARG A 28 -0.48 5.46 3.63
C ARG A 28 0.42 6.55 3.02
N GLY A 29 1.17 6.22 1.98
CA GLY A 29 2.19 7.07 1.37
C GLY A 29 3.55 6.87 2.02
N LEU A 30 4.63 7.06 1.25
CA LEU A 30 5.99 6.74 1.67
C LEU A 30 6.93 7.94 1.67
N TYR A 31 6.76 8.85 0.71
CA TYR A 31 7.73 9.91 0.48
C TYR A 31 7.32 11.20 1.21
N HIS A 32 8.18 11.66 2.12
CA HIS A 32 8.01 12.93 2.85
C HIS A 32 7.71 14.12 1.94
N LYS A 33 8.23 14.10 0.71
CA LYS A 33 8.00 15.17 -0.26
C LYS A 33 6.52 15.43 -0.56
N ASP A 34 5.71 14.37 -0.62
CA ASP A 34 4.29 14.48 -0.97
C ASP A 34 3.54 15.16 0.18
N PHE A 35 3.79 14.68 1.40
CA PHE A 35 3.28 15.26 2.64
C PHE A 35 3.63 16.74 2.77
N ARG A 36 4.91 17.08 2.55
CA ARG A 36 5.39 18.47 2.63
C ARG A 36 4.73 19.38 1.61
N VAL A 37 4.62 18.95 0.35
CA VAL A 37 4.04 19.78 -0.72
C VAL A 37 2.53 19.96 -0.55
N PHE A 38 1.83 18.91 -0.11
CA PHE A 38 0.38 18.95 0.09
C PHE A 38 -0.02 19.42 1.50
N GLY A 39 0.94 19.84 2.33
CA GLY A 39 0.67 20.44 3.64
C GLY A 39 0.09 19.45 4.66
N VAL A 40 0.47 18.18 4.60
CA VAL A 40 0.03 17.13 5.53
C VAL A 40 1.19 16.66 6.38
N THR A 41 0.98 16.47 7.68
CA THR A 41 1.98 15.89 8.58
C THR A 41 2.14 14.40 8.30
N MET A 42 3.37 13.97 7.99
CA MET A 42 3.64 12.56 7.64
C MET A 42 3.53 11.62 8.84
N GLU A 43 3.82 12.09 10.06
CA GLU A 43 3.64 11.34 11.29
C GLU A 43 2.18 10.91 11.52
N ASP A 44 1.23 11.73 11.08
CA ASP A 44 -0.20 11.49 11.24
C ASP A 44 -0.77 10.63 10.12
N SER A 45 0.06 10.21 9.16
CA SER A 45 -0.39 9.53 7.94
C SER A 45 -1.24 8.29 8.20
N ARG A 46 -0.95 7.53 9.26
CA ARG A 46 -1.76 6.35 9.62
C ARG A 46 -3.17 6.78 10.02
N SER A 47 -3.28 7.71 10.97
CA SER A 47 -4.56 8.24 11.44
C SER A 47 -5.36 8.83 10.28
N ILE A 48 -4.72 9.60 9.42
CA ILE A 48 -5.35 10.26 8.28
C ILE A 48 -5.83 9.23 7.26
N THR A 49 -5.01 8.24 6.88
CA THR A 49 -5.37 7.24 5.87
C THR A 49 -6.52 6.35 6.35
N GLU A 50 -6.48 5.88 7.59
CA GLU A 50 -7.54 5.03 8.16
C GLU A 50 -8.86 5.79 8.28
N ASP A 51 -8.81 7.05 8.73
CA ASP A 51 -9.99 7.92 8.85
C ASP A 51 -10.57 8.28 7.49
N PHE A 52 -9.73 8.72 6.54
CA PHE A 52 -10.20 9.10 5.21
C PHE A 52 -10.72 7.89 4.42
N HIS A 53 -10.11 6.71 4.56
CA HIS A 53 -10.64 5.49 3.95
C HIS A 53 -12.03 5.19 4.47
N LYS A 54 -12.22 5.17 5.80
CA LYS A 54 -13.54 4.94 6.41
C LYS A 54 -14.56 5.97 5.92
N MET A 55 -14.22 7.25 6.01
CA MET A 55 -15.07 8.36 5.60
C MET A 55 -15.49 8.24 4.12
N ILE A 56 -14.58 7.90 3.21
CA ILE A 56 -14.89 7.70 1.79
C ILE A 56 -15.78 6.46 1.57
N MET A 57 -15.48 5.33 2.21
CA MET A 57 -16.23 4.08 2.02
C MET A 57 -17.63 4.10 2.65
N ASP A 58 -17.80 4.82 3.76
CA ASP A 58 -19.11 5.04 4.37
C ASP A 58 -19.90 6.07 3.55
N GLY A 59 -19.24 7.16 3.13
CA GLY A 59 -19.82 8.18 2.28
C GLY A 59 -20.28 7.63 0.93
N SER A 60 -19.51 6.74 0.30
CA SER A 60 -19.88 6.15 -1.00
C SER A 60 -21.18 5.35 -0.95
N LYS A 61 -21.55 4.82 0.23
CA LYS A 61 -22.82 4.09 0.43
C LYS A 61 -24.00 5.03 0.69
N SER A 62 -23.76 6.14 1.39
CA SER A 62 -24.82 7.08 1.78
C SER A 62 -25.04 8.23 0.79
N GLY A 63 -24.04 8.53 -0.07
CA GLY A 63 -23.98 9.73 -0.89
C GLY A 63 -23.57 11.00 -0.11
N VAL A 64 -23.30 10.89 1.19
CA VAL A 64 -22.97 12.02 2.07
C VAL A 64 -21.63 11.81 2.74
N LEU A 65 -20.72 12.76 2.58
CA LEU A 65 -19.46 12.77 3.30
C LEU A 65 -19.62 13.53 4.62
N HIS A 66 -19.29 12.84 5.72
CA HIS A 66 -19.32 13.36 7.08
C HIS A 66 -17.94 13.23 7.72
N THR A 67 -17.58 14.17 8.58
CA THR A 67 -16.32 14.13 9.34
C THR A 67 -16.55 14.37 10.83
N ASP A 68 -15.74 13.73 11.67
CA ASP A 68 -15.77 13.87 13.12
C ASP A 68 -14.82 14.98 13.65
N GLY A 69 -14.16 15.71 12.75
CA GLY A 69 -13.23 16.79 13.09
C GLY A 69 -11.82 16.32 13.49
N LYS A 70 -11.55 15.01 13.53
CA LYS A 70 -10.28 14.48 14.04
C LYS A 70 -9.08 14.84 13.17
N ASN A 71 -9.18 14.59 11.86
CA ASN A 71 -8.10 14.86 10.90
C ASN A 71 -8.44 15.97 9.90
N ILE A 72 -9.72 16.30 9.73
CA ILE A 72 -10.22 17.37 8.86
C ILE A 72 -11.60 17.79 9.36
N GLU A 73 -12.03 19.02 9.07
CA GLU A 73 -13.37 19.50 9.44
C GLU A 73 -14.00 20.24 8.26
N PHE A 74 -15.24 19.88 7.93
CA PHE A 74 -16.08 20.55 6.95
C PHE A 74 -17.56 20.16 7.21
N PRO A 75 -18.54 20.97 6.76
CA PRO A 75 -19.95 20.63 6.87
C PRO A 75 -20.30 19.38 6.07
N ASP A 76 -21.27 18.60 6.53
CA ASP A 76 -21.83 17.47 5.77
C ASP A 76 -22.17 17.89 4.35
N VAL A 77 -21.69 17.10 3.38
CA VAL A 77 -21.79 17.44 1.97
C VAL A 77 -22.25 16.24 1.16
N ASN A 78 -23.26 16.46 0.31
CA ASN A 78 -23.63 15.48 -0.69
C ASN A 78 -22.53 15.41 -1.75
N VAL A 79 -22.08 14.21 -2.06
CA VAL A 79 -21.03 13.99 -3.05
C VAL A 79 -21.63 13.23 -4.23
N TYR A 80 -21.33 13.69 -5.44
CA TYR A 80 -21.88 13.17 -6.69
C TYR A 80 -20.77 12.73 -7.65
N PRO A 81 -21.03 11.78 -8.57
CA PRO A 81 -22.29 11.05 -8.77
C PRO A 81 -22.56 10.02 -7.66
N GLU A 82 -23.74 9.40 -7.64
CA GLU A 82 -24.00 8.24 -6.78
C GLU A 82 -23.15 7.03 -7.19
N ALA A 83 -22.96 6.05 -6.30
CA ALA A 83 -22.22 4.84 -6.63
C ALA A 83 -22.95 3.99 -7.68
N TYR A 84 -22.21 3.36 -8.58
CA TYR A 84 -22.72 2.35 -9.51
C TYR A 84 -22.79 0.97 -8.83
N LEU A 85 -21.80 0.64 -8.00
CA LEU A 85 -21.78 -0.59 -7.19
C LEU A 85 -22.31 -0.35 -5.77
N ASP A 86 -23.11 -1.29 -5.26
CA ASP A 86 -23.53 -1.30 -3.85
C ASP A 86 -22.34 -1.42 -2.88
N LYS A 87 -21.30 -2.13 -3.32
CA LYS A 87 -20.05 -2.32 -2.58
C LYS A 87 -18.87 -2.11 -3.53
N ILE A 88 -18.23 -0.96 -3.41
CA ILE A 88 -17.03 -0.64 -4.17
C ILE A 88 -15.85 -1.48 -3.64
N PRO A 89 -15.14 -2.26 -4.49
CA PRO A 89 -13.96 -3.00 -4.06
C PRO A 89 -12.85 -2.05 -3.63
N THR A 90 -12.18 -2.39 -2.53
CA THR A 90 -11.04 -1.63 -2.02
C THR A 90 -9.99 -2.58 -1.48
N CYS A 91 -8.71 -2.19 -1.56
CA CYS A 91 -7.60 -2.93 -0.99
C CYS A 91 -6.55 -1.95 -0.44
N MET A 92 -5.68 -2.44 0.44
CA MET A 92 -4.60 -1.61 1.00
C MET A 92 -3.29 -2.39 1.11
N THR A 93 -2.18 -1.74 0.81
CA THR A 93 -0.86 -2.32 1.05
C THR A 93 -0.59 -2.38 2.54
N ALA A 94 -0.35 -3.59 3.05
CA ALA A 94 -0.05 -3.82 4.46
C ALA A 94 1.45 -4.07 4.64
N GLU A 95 2.15 -3.08 5.18
CA GLU A 95 3.60 -3.19 5.46
C GLU A 95 3.88 -3.07 6.97
N SER A 96 2.87 -3.17 7.83
CA SER A 96 3.09 -3.21 9.27
C SER A 96 2.02 -4.05 9.94
N ALA A 97 2.35 -4.69 11.07
CA ALA A 97 1.39 -5.46 11.85
C ALA A 97 0.15 -4.63 12.21
N ALA A 98 0.32 -3.34 12.53
CA ALA A 98 -0.78 -2.43 12.82
C ALA A 98 -1.74 -2.26 11.63
N THR A 99 -1.21 -2.10 10.41
CA THR A 99 -2.04 -2.03 9.19
C THR A 99 -2.71 -3.37 8.89
N THR A 100 -2.01 -4.48 9.08
CA THR A 100 -2.58 -5.83 8.93
C THR A 100 -3.75 -6.03 9.89
N THR A 101 -3.60 -5.70 11.18
CA THR A 101 -4.66 -5.75 12.18
C THR A 101 -5.86 -4.90 11.77
N TRP A 102 -5.62 -3.63 11.40
CA TRP A 102 -6.70 -2.71 11.02
C TRP A 102 -7.54 -3.23 9.85
N LEU A 103 -6.89 -3.82 8.84
CA LEU A 103 -7.57 -4.43 7.69
C LEU A 103 -8.33 -5.70 8.08
N ALA A 104 -7.72 -6.56 8.90
CA ALA A 104 -8.30 -7.84 9.34
C ALA A 104 -9.58 -7.65 10.16
N GLU A 105 -9.58 -6.70 11.11
CA GLU A 105 -10.77 -6.32 11.89
C GLU A 105 -11.98 -5.95 11.00
N ARG A 106 -11.72 -5.49 9.77
CA ARG A 106 -12.71 -4.98 8.82
C ARG A 106 -12.95 -5.90 7.62
N GLY A 107 -12.25 -7.04 7.54
CA GLY A 107 -12.36 -7.96 6.41
C GLY A 107 -11.92 -7.34 5.08
N LEU A 108 -10.98 -6.39 5.10
CA LEU A 108 -10.50 -5.69 3.91
C LEU A 108 -9.24 -6.36 3.33
N PRO A 109 -9.18 -6.57 2.00
CA PRO A 109 -8.08 -7.29 1.39
C PRO A 109 -6.76 -6.52 1.48
N MET A 110 -5.70 -7.29 1.72
CA MET A 110 -4.32 -6.80 1.69
C MET A 110 -3.72 -6.91 0.29
N VAL A 111 -2.85 -5.97 -0.04
CA VAL A 111 -1.86 -6.12 -1.12
C VAL A 111 -0.51 -6.48 -0.48
N LEU A 112 -0.07 -7.72 -0.68
CA LEU A 112 1.19 -8.26 -0.17
C LEU A 112 2.37 -7.81 -1.03
N SER A 113 3.44 -7.38 -0.37
CA SER A 113 4.60 -6.77 -1.02
C SER A 113 5.49 -7.78 -1.75
N TRP A 114 6.15 -7.33 -2.81
CA TRP A 114 7.10 -8.12 -3.62
C TRP A 114 8.52 -8.16 -3.01
N ILE A 115 8.78 -7.40 -1.94
CA ILE A 115 10.09 -7.30 -1.26
C ILE A 115 10.19 -8.14 0.03
N ILE A 116 9.19 -8.96 0.32
CA ILE A 116 9.18 -9.86 1.49
C ILE A 116 9.18 -11.33 1.08
N THR A 117 9.79 -12.16 1.92
CA THR A 117 9.88 -13.61 1.76
C THR A 117 8.52 -14.29 1.79
N THR A 118 8.42 -15.50 1.23
CA THR A 118 7.23 -16.34 1.35
C THR A 118 6.87 -16.63 2.80
N SER A 119 7.85 -16.81 3.69
CA SER A 119 7.61 -17.01 5.12
C SER A 119 7.04 -15.77 5.81
N GLU A 120 7.51 -14.58 5.45
CA GLU A 120 6.93 -13.32 5.97
C GLU A 120 5.50 -13.10 5.43
N LYS A 121 5.26 -13.37 4.14
CA LYS A 121 3.90 -13.34 3.56
C LYS A 121 2.98 -14.30 4.30
N LYS A 122 3.44 -15.52 4.58
CA LYS A 122 2.69 -16.52 5.35
C LYS A 122 2.37 -16.02 6.76
N ALA A 123 3.37 -15.52 7.49
CA ALA A 123 3.15 -14.99 8.85
C ALA A 123 2.17 -13.80 8.86
N GLN A 124 2.24 -12.92 7.85
CA GLN A 124 1.30 -11.82 7.70
C GLN A 124 -0.13 -12.31 7.42
N MET A 125 -0.29 -13.34 6.59
CA MET A 125 -1.59 -13.97 6.32
C MET A 125 -2.14 -14.71 7.54
N GLU A 126 -1.29 -15.39 8.33
CA GLU A 126 -1.70 -16.04 9.57
C GLU A 126 -2.23 -15.03 10.59
N LEU A 127 -1.50 -13.93 10.83
CA LEU A 127 -1.96 -12.83 11.66
C LEU A 127 -3.29 -12.24 11.18
N TYR A 128 -3.41 -12.00 9.88
CA TYR A 128 -4.63 -11.48 9.29
C TYR A 128 -5.82 -12.42 9.51
N ASN A 129 -5.65 -13.71 9.20
CA ASN A 129 -6.72 -14.70 9.25
C ASN A 129 -7.22 -14.93 10.68
N GLU A 130 -6.33 -14.94 11.67
CA GLU A 130 -6.69 -15.05 13.09
C GLU A 130 -7.63 -13.90 13.49
N ILE A 131 -7.21 -12.66 13.25
CA ILE A 131 -7.97 -11.46 13.61
C ILE A 131 -9.28 -11.37 12.81
N ALA A 132 -9.25 -11.67 11.50
CA ALA A 132 -10.43 -11.60 10.65
C ALA A 132 -11.49 -12.63 11.06
N ALA A 133 -11.07 -13.85 11.42
CA ALA A 133 -11.97 -14.89 11.91
C ALA A 133 -12.58 -14.52 13.28
N GLU A 134 -11.80 -13.93 14.20
CA GLU A 134 -12.30 -13.41 15.47
C GLU A 134 -13.37 -12.32 15.31
N HIS A 135 -13.28 -11.53 14.23
CA HIS A 135 -14.25 -10.49 13.88
C HIS A 135 -15.41 -11.00 13.00
N GLY A 136 -15.48 -12.31 12.75
CA GLY A 136 -16.59 -12.95 12.04
C GLY A 136 -16.53 -12.83 10.51
N HIS A 137 -15.37 -12.50 9.94
CA HIS A 137 -15.19 -12.45 8.49
C HIS A 137 -14.88 -13.83 7.91
N ASP A 138 -15.44 -14.14 6.74
CA ASP A 138 -15.07 -15.34 5.98
C ASP A 138 -13.74 -15.12 5.26
N ILE A 139 -12.67 -15.68 5.82
CA ILE A 139 -11.30 -15.55 5.28
C ILE A 139 -11.13 -16.12 3.87
N HIS A 140 -12.03 -17.02 3.42
CA HIS A 140 -11.97 -17.58 2.06
C HIS A 140 -12.60 -16.66 1.01
N ASN A 141 -13.30 -15.60 1.43
CA ASN A 141 -13.99 -14.65 0.56
C ASN A 141 -13.38 -13.24 0.61
N ILE A 142 -12.09 -13.15 0.94
CA ILE A 142 -11.32 -11.90 0.98
C ILE A 142 -10.25 -11.94 -0.12
N ASP A 143 -10.33 -10.99 -1.06
CA ASP A 143 -9.53 -10.97 -2.29
C ASP A 143 -8.13 -10.37 -2.08
N HIS A 144 -7.30 -11.05 -1.28
CA HIS A 144 -5.91 -10.66 -1.10
C HIS A 144 -5.12 -10.76 -2.41
N SER A 145 -4.22 -9.80 -2.65
CA SER A 145 -3.35 -9.79 -3.83
C SER A 145 -1.89 -9.93 -3.45
N MET A 146 -1.11 -10.68 -4.23
CA MET A 146 0.35 -10.69 -4.16
C MET A 146 0.94 -9.90 -5.32
N THR A 147 1.89 -9.04 -5.01
CA THR A 147 2.68 -8.35 -6.03
C THR A 147 4.00 -9.06 -6.27
N PHE A 148 4.46 -9.01 -7.51
CA PHE A 148 5.73 -9.58 -7.96
C PHE A 148 6.36 -8.69 -9.02
N ILE A 149 7.68 -8.67 -9.05
CA ILE A 149 8.44 -8.35 -10.26
C ILE A 149 8.56 -9.65 -11.06
N CYS A 150 8.26 -9.61 -12.35
CA CYS A 150 8.38 -10.79 -13.20
C CYS A 150 9.33 -10.49 -14.36
N SER A 151 10.37 -11.28 -14.52
CA SER A 151 11.29 -11.23 -15.66
C SER A 151 11.47 -12.63 -16.20
N ILE A 152 10.81 -12.93 -17.31
CA ILE A 152 10.74 -14.27 -17.87
C ILE A 152 11.45 -14.29 -19.22
N ASN A 153 12.39 -15.21 -19.41
CA ASN A 153 13.10 -15.38 -20.66
C ASN A 153 13.49 -16.85 -20.91
N GLU A 154 13.63 -17.24 -22.18
CA GLU A 154 14.18 -18.55 -22.55
C GLU A 154 15.64 -18.69 -22.07
N ASP A 155 16.37 -17.58 -21.99
CA ASP A 155 17.71 -17.49 -21.44
C ASP A 155 17.65 -16.97 -19.98
N PRO A 156 17.96 -17.80 -18.97
CA PRO A 156 17.87 -17.40 -17.57
C PRO A 156 18.85 -16.27 -17.20
N GLU A 157 20.04 -16.21 -17.82
CA GLU A 157 21.01 -15.13 -17.55
C GLU A 157 20.47 -13.79 -18.04
N LYS A 158 19.75 -13.80 -19.17
CA LYS A 158 19.10 -12.61 -19.71
C LYS A 158 17.94 -12.14 -18.83
N ALA A 159 17.11 -13.07 -18.33
CA ALA A 159 16.04 -12.75 -17.39
C ALA A 159 16.58 -12.08 -16.12
N GLU A 160 17.67 -12.63 -15.58
CA GLU A 160 18.35 -12.11 -14.40
C GLU A 160 18.98 -10.74 -14.65
N SER A 161 19.72 -10.57 -15.75
CA SER A 161 20.35 -9.30 -16.09
C SER A 161 19.33 -8.17 -16.21
N VAL A 162 18.21 -8.39 -16.91
CA VAL A 162 17.16 -7.39 -17.07
C VAL A 162 16.54 -7.00 -15.72
N CYS A 163 16.27 -7.98 -14.87
CA CYS A 163 15.71 -7.73 -13.54
C CYS A 163 16.67 -6.92 -12.65
N ARG A 164 17.96 -7.28 -12.66
CA ARG A 164 19.00 -6.60 -11.87
C ARG A 164 19.20 -5.16 -12.31
N ASP A 165 19.27 -4.90 -13.61
CA ASP A 165 19.42 -3.55 -14.15
C ASP A 165 18.22 -2.67 -13.77
N PHE A 166 17.00 -3.22 -13.89
CA PHE A 166 15.78 -2.55 -13.46
C PHE A 166 15.82 -2.22 -11.95
N LEU A 167 16.12 -3.22 -11.11
CA LEU A 167 16.15 -3.06 -9.66
C LEU A 167 17.22 -2.03 -9.24
N SER A 168 18.37 -1.99 -9.90
CA SER A 168 19.43 -1.00 -9.63
C SER A 168 18.93 0.42 -9.83
N ASN A 169 18.33 0.70 -11.00
CA ASN A 169 17.77 2.01 -11.31
C ASN A 169 16.59 2.37 -10.39
N TRP A 170 15.77 1.38 -10.03
CA TRP A 170 14.65 1.56 -9.11
C TRP A 170 15.13 1.95 -7.71
N TYR A 171 16.15 1.27 -7.16
CA TYR A 171 16.70 1.56 -5.84
C TYR A 171 17.41 2.91 -5.76
N GLU A 172 18.10 3.31 -6.83
CA GLU A 172 18.68 4.65 -6.94
C GLU A 172 17.57 5.72 -6.92
N SER A 173 16.54 5.53 -7.73
CA SER A 173 15.38 6.43 -7.78
C SER A 173 14.64 6.51 -6.44
N TYR A 174 14.47 5.36 -5.77
CA TYR A 174 13.87 5.27 -4.43
C TYR A 174 14.68 6.07 -3.41
N THR A 175 16.01 5.92 -3.42
CA THR A 175 16.91 6.63 -2.51
C THR A 175 16.85 8.14 -2.76
N ASN A 176 16.86 8.56 -4.02
CA ASN A 176 16.71 9.97 -4.38
C ASN A 176 15.36 10.54 -3.92
N ALA A 177 14.26 9.83 -4.18
CA ALA A 177 12.90 10.25 -3.79
C ALA A 177 12.74 10.37 -2.26
N THR A 178 13.43 9.52 -1.49
CA THR A 178 13.42 9.56 -0.02
C THR A 178 14.23 10.73 0.52
N ASN A 179 15.26 11.20 -0.19
CA ASN A 179 16.20 12.23 0.28
C ASN A 179 16.05 13.61 -0.40
N ILE A 180 14.92 13.88 -1.09
CA ILE A 180 14.70 15.16 -1.79
C ILE A 180 14.85 16.38 -0.87
N PHE A 181 14.38 16.27 0.38
CA PHE A 181 14.56 17.29 1.39
C PHE A 181 15.54 16.80 2.46
N LYS A 182 16.39 17.70 2.97
CA LYS A 182 17.47 17.37 3.93
C LYS A 182 16.96 16.76 5.25
N ASP A 183 15.69 17.00 5.59
CA ASP A 183 15.00 16.56 6.80
C ASP A 183 14.10 15.32 6.59
N SER A 184 13.98 14.80 5.36
CA SER A 184 13.06 13.70 5.03
C SER A 184 13.28 12.40 5.83
N ASN A 185 14.46 12.20 6.43
CA ASN A 185 14.76 10.99 7.20
C ASN A 185 14.36 11.08 8.68
N GLN A 186 13.78 12.19 9.15
CA GLN A 186 13.55 12.44 10.58
C GLN A 186 12.14 12.07 11.07
N THR A 187 11.25 11.56 10.22
CA THR A 187 9.82 11.33 10.52
C THR A 187 9.54 10.15 11.46
N ARG A 188 8.79 10.36 12.54
CA ARG A 188 8.40 9.30 13.50
C ARG A 188 7.26 8.43 12.93
N GLY A 189 7.16 7.15 13.30
CA GLY A 189 6.05 6.28 12.86
C GLY A 189 6.20 5.70 11.45
N TYR A 190 7.35 5.91 10.83
CA TYR A 190 7.86 5.14 9.67
C TYR A 190 8.98 4.17 10.09
N ASP A 191 9.01 3.82 11.38
CA ASP A 191 10.06 2.98 11.98
C ASP A 191 10.12 1.56 11.41
N TYR A 192 9.08 1.07 10.71
CA TYR A 192 9.14 -0.18 9.95
C TYR A 192 9.94 -0.03 8.65
N HIS A 193 9.70 1.02 7.86
CA HIS A 193 10.53 1.32 6.68
C HIS A 193 11.94 1.69 7.08
N LYS A 194 12.09 2.51 8.13
CA LYS A 194 13.38 2.79 8.77
C LYS A 194 13.94 1.57 9.46
N GLY A 195 13.14 0.55 9.78
CA GLY A 195 13.49 -0.69 10.46
C GLY A 195 14.02 -1.70 9.47
N GLN A 196 13.41 -1.86 8.30
CA GLN A 196 14.09 -2.50 7.18
C GLN A 196 15.33 -1.70 6.77
N TRP A 197 15.26 -0.37 6.65
CA TRP A 197 16.46 0.43 6.37
C TRP A 197 17.54 0.30 7.46
N ARG A 198 17.18 0.33 8.75
CA ARG A 198 18.09 0.20 9.91
C ARG A 198 18.58 -1.20 10.07
N ASP A 199 17.74 -2.22 10.04
CA ASP A 199 18.15 -3.61 10.19
C ASP A 199 19.01 -4.00 9.00
N PHE A 200 18.72 -3.57 7.77
CA PHE A 200 19.64 -3.78 6.64
C PHE A 200 20.94 -2.94 6.75
N VAL A 201 20.91 -1.69 7.23
CA VAL A 201 22.12 -0.86 7.39
C VAL A 201 22.96 -1.27 8.62
N LEU A 202 22.33 -1.69 9.73
CA LEU A 202 22.93 -2.10 11.01
C LEU A 202 23.35 -3.57 11.02
N GLN A 203 22.71 -4.45 10.24
CA GLN A 203 23.24 -5.79 9.92
C GLN A 203 24.41 -5.73 8.91
N GLY A 204 24.88 -4.53 8.55
CA GLY A 204 26.06 -4.33 7.70
C GLY A 204 25.81 -4.54 6.20
N HIS A 205 24.55 -4.43 5.73
CA HIS A 205 24.19 -4.60 4.33
C HIS A 205 24.02 -3.24 3.64
N THR A 206 25.12 -2.48 3.58
CA THR A 206 25.23 -1.24 2.79
C THR A 206 25.52 -1.50 1.31
N ASP A 207 25.71 -2.75 0.90
CA ASP A 207 25.98 -3.12 -0.49
C ASP A 207 24.69 -3.21 -1.30
N THR A 208 24.52 -2.29 -2.25
CA THR A 208 23.41 -2.26 -3.21
C THR A 208 23.25 -3.60 -3.91
N ARG A 209 24.34 -4.32 -4.23
CA ARG A 209 24.29 -5.61 -4.92
C ARG A 209 23.53 -6.67 -4.13
N ARG A 210 23.69 -6.72 -2.81
CA ARG A 210 23.00 -7.68 -1.96
C ARG A 210 21.48 -7.42 -1.88
N ARG A 211 21.06 -6.15 -1.98
CA ARG A 211 19.63 -5.80 -2.11
C ARG A 211 19.06 -6.25 -3.45
N LEU A 212 19.84 -6.12 -4.53
CA LEU A 212 19.46 -6.63 -5.84
C LEU A 212 19.30 -8.15 -5.82
N ASP A 213 20.28 -8.88 -5.27
CA ASP A 213 20.22 -10.34 -5.12
C ASP A 213 18.99 -10.78 -4.33
N TYR A 214 18.75 -10.14 -3.19
CA TYR A 214 17.61 -10.44 -2.34
C TYR A 214 16.28 -10.24 -3.07
N SER A 215 16.06 -9.07 -3.67
CA SER A 215 14.83 -8.79 -4.41
C SER A 215 14.67 -9.68 -5.64
N ASN A 216 15.75 -9.98 -6.37
CA ASN A 216 15.72 -10.87 -7.53
C ASN A 216 15.26 -12.27 -7.13
N ASN A 217 15.81 -12.81 -6.04
CA ASN A 217 15.51 -14.17 -5.56
C ASN A 217 14.11 -14.33 -4.96
N LEU A 218 13.46 -13.23 -4.57
CA LEU A 218 12.08 -13.24 -4.05
C LEU A 218 11.02 -13.33 -5.14
N ASN A 219 11.41 -13.09 -6.39
CA ASN A 219 10.50 -12.77 -7.48
C ASN A 219 10.63 -13.79 -8.62
N PRO A 220 9.57 -14.04 -9.40
CA PRO A 220 9.62 -14.92 -10.56
C PRO A 220 10.57 -14.38 -11.65
N VAL A 221 11.84 -14.77 -11.57
CA VAL A 221 12.90 -14.39 -12.49
C VAL A 221 13.60 -15.64 -13.02
N GLY A 222 13.58 -15.84 -14.33
CA GLY A 222 14.21 -16.98 -14.97
C GLY A 222 13.41 -17.52 -16.15
N THR A 223 13.45 -18.83 -16.32
CA THR A 223 12.81 -19.53 -17.44
C THR A 223 11.62 -20.35 -16.93
N PRO A 224 10.47 -20.36 -17.63
CA PRO A 224 9.35 -21.23 -17.26
C PRO A 224 9.78 -22.70 -17.33
N GLU A 225 9.37 -23.49 -16.34
CA GLU A 225 9.44 -24.95 -16.47
C GLU A 225 8.52 -25.38 -17.63
N LYS A 226 9.00 -26.32 -18.47
CA LYS A 226 8.26 -26.84 -19.62
C LYS A 226 7.20 -27.87 -19.21
#